data_AF-A0A1W9R509-F1
#
_entry.id   AF-A0A1W9R509-F1
#
_cell.length_a   1.000
_cell.length_b   1.000
_cell.length_c   1.000
_cell.angle_alpha   90.00
_cell.angle_beta   90.00
_cell.angle_gamma   90.00
#
_symmetry.space_group_name_H-M   'P 1'
#
loop_
_entity.id
_entity.type
_entity.pdbx_description
1 polymer ?
#
loop_
_entity_poly.entity_id
_entity_poly.type
_entity_poly.pdbx_seq_one_letter_code
_entity_poly.pdbx_strand_id
1 'polypeptide(L)'
;MKKILINVLLICGLAVLVSCEKDFDEINKNPYATTITNVGPLFNNVVNSLRLGWDEQFYVHNEVLYKQTQLAALTSEAWSNLSIGTEDIWSNYYIALAHIRDIEKRLDEMENPGHPDSLNNVRGMVKILLAYKTFRVTDLFGDMPFFGAGRGYEGVEYLHPKYDSQEDIYLFLLDELKWAAENISLETVSTTGGTFYSIAYYDNLFDGNLLMWIKFANSLRLRHAMRIAEKEPELAATIITEIIENDLPVIEPGEDVVMLPSKQSWLRESTNWSFREHKHLRMGSTIWDQMSENDSTNGTGIFDPRAFLFFETNNDNQWVAYPQAPNANTPPSGGIPYGLHRDLNYTIKGTDCIYSPLNYYLIRDENDIPEIILTG
;
A
#
# COMPACT_ATOMS: atom_id res chain seq x y z
N MET A 1 -14.22 -48.23 -63.50
CA MET A 1 -13.35 -47.08 -63.15
C MET A 1 -14.08 -46.02 -62.31
N LYS A 2 -15.21 -45.45 -62.75
CA LYS A 2 -15.99 -44.46 -61.95
C LYS A 2 -16.36 -44.91 -60.52
N LYS A 3 -16.78 -46.17 -60.34
CA LYS A 3 -17.12 -46.72 -59.00
C LYS A 3 -15.90 -46.91 -58.08
N ILE A 4 -14.71 -47.13 -58.64
CA ILE A 4 -13.47 -47.26 -57.86
C ILE A 4 -12.98 -45.88 -57.43
N LEU A 5 -13.04 -44.88 -58.31
CA LEU A 5 -12.73 -43.48 -57.94
C LEU A 5 -13.66 -42.95 -56.84
N ILE A 6 -14.96 -43.25 -56.90
CA ILE A 6 -15.92 -42.82 -55.88
C ILE A 6 -15.63 -43.46 -54.53
N ASN A 7 -15.29 -44.75 -54.50
CA ASN A 7 -14.97 -45.45 -53.25
C ASN A 7 -13.63 -44.99 -52.65
N VAL A 8 -12.63 -44.67 -53.50
CA VAL A 8 -11.36 -44.09 -53.04
C VAL A 8 -11.56 -42.68 -52.50
N LEU A 9 -12.39 -41.84 -53.14
CA LEU A 9 -12.75 -40.52 -52.61
C LEU A 9 -13.54 -40.59 -51.30
N LEU A 10 -14.43 -41.57 -51.14
CA LEU A 10 -15.18 -41.74 -49.89
C LEU A 10 -14.27 -42.18 -48.74
N ILE A 11 -13.33 -43.09 -49.00
CA ILE A 11 -12.36 -43.58 -48.00
C ILE A 11 -11.35 -42.48 -47.62
N CYS A 12 -10.88 -41.68 -48.59
CA CYS A 12 -10.05 -40.51 -48.31
C CYS A 12 -10.83 -39.41 -47.57
N GLY A 13 -12.13 -39.25 -47.83
CA GLY A 13 -12.99 -38.30 -47.12
C GLY A 13 -13.25 -38.66 -45.66
N LEU A 14 -13.38 -39.96 -45.34
CA LEU A 14 -13.51 -40.43 -43.95
C LEU A 14 -12.20 -40.29 -43.14
N ALA A 15 -11.03 -40.31 -43.78
CA ALA A 15 -9.74 -40.14 -43.10
C ALA A 15 -9.47 -38.70 -42.62
N VAL A 16 -10.16 -37.69 -43.19
CA VAL A 16 -10.01 -36.28 -42.80
C VAL A 16 -10.80 -35.94 -41.53
N LEU A 17 -11.78 -36.76 -41.15
CA LEU A 17 -12.63 -36.50 -39.97
C LEU A 17 -12.03 -36.99 -38.64
N VAL A 18 -10.84 -37.61 -38.64
CA VAL A 18 -10.22 -38.21 -37.43
C VAL A 18 -9.00 -37.42 -36.92
N SER A 19 -8.70 -36.24 -37.48
CA SER A 19 -7.40 -35.58 -37.23
C SER A 19 -7.42 -34.14 -36.70
N CYS A 20 -8.55 -33.59 -36.24
CA CYS A 20 -8.60 -32.19 -35.76
C CYS A 20 -9.05 -31.97 -34.30
N GLU A 21 -9.08 -33.02 -33.47
CA GLU A 21 -9.39 -32.89 -32.03
C GLU A 21 -8.31 -33.45 -31.10
N LYS A 22 -7.13 -33.82 -31.64
CA LYS A 22 -6.00 -34.18 -30.77
C LYS A 22 -5.27 -32.92 -30.34
N ASP A 23 -5.16 -32.77 -29.02
CA ASP A 23 -4.26 -31.86 -28.34
C ASP A 23 -4.64 -30.37 -28.38
N PHE A 24 -5.89 -30.02 -28.70
CA PHE A 24 -6.36 -28.63 -28.61
C PHE A 24 -6.24 -28.07 -27.17
N ASP A 25 -6.52 -28.91 -26.17
CA ASP A 25 -6.35 -28.56 -24.75
C ASP A 25 -4.87 -28.43 -24.34
N GLU A 26 -3.94 -29.12 -25.03
CA GLU A 26 -2.50 -28.96 -24.77
C GLU A 26 -1.88 -27.79 -25.52
N ILE A 27 -2.36 -27.49 -26.74
CA ILE A 27 -1.92 -26.34 -27.54
C ILE A 27 -2.44 -25.02 -26.95
N ASN A 28 -3.62 -25.05 -26.32
CA ASN A 28 -4.19 -23.88 -25.60
C ASN A 28 -3.75 -23.78 -24.14
N LYS A 29 -2.97 -24.73 -23.62
CA LYS A 29 -2.23 -24.50 -22.37
C LYS A 29 -1.15 -23.48 -22.68
N ASN A 30 -1.43 -22.23 -22.31
CA ASN A 30 -0.45 -21.16 -22.38
C ASN A 30 0.82 -21.64 -21.63
N PRO A 31 1.96 -21.87 -22.31
CA PRO A 31 3.20 -22.31 -21.66
C PRO A 31 3.79 -21.22 -20.74
N TYR A 32 3.21 -20.01 -20.78
CA TYR A 32 3.44 -18.88 -19.88
C TYR A 32 2.30 -18.65 -18.89
N ALA A 33 1.27 -19.52 -18.84
CA ALA A 33 0.34 -19.52 -17.72
C ALA A 33 1.18 -19.68 -16.46
N THR A 34 0.90 -18.85 -15.45
CA THR A 34 1.68 -18.82 -14.21
C THR A 34 1.90 -20.26 -13.73
N THR A 35 3.17 -20.66 -13.64
CA THR A 35 3.52 -21.86 -12.88
C THR A 35 2.89 -21.73 -11.50
N ILE A 36 2.31 -22.82 -10.98
CA ILE A 36 1.68 -22.84 -9.66
C ILE A 36 2.71 -22.31 -8.65
N THR A 37 2.59 -21.03 -8.31
CA THR A 37 3.49 -20.34 -7.39
C THR A 37 2.96 -20.58 -5.99
N ASN A 38 3.82 -20.96 -5.04
CA ASN A 38 3.38 -21.24 -3.67
C ASN A 38 2.76 -20.00 -2.99
N VAL A 39 2.02 -20.19 -1.89
CA VAL A 39 1.41 -19.11 -1.11
C VAL A 39 2.45 -18.07 -0.66
N GLY A 40 3.63 -18.50 -0.22
CA GLY A 40 4.69 -17.61 0.27
C GLY A 40 5.11 -16.51 -0.72
N PRO A 41 5.54 -16.84 -1.96
CA PRO A 41 5.87 -15.81 -2.95
C PRO A 41 4.70 -14.88 -3.32
N LEU A 42 3.46 -15.40 -3.41
CA LEU A 42 2.29 -14.55 -3.64
C LEU A 42 2.06 -13.56 -2.50
N PHE A 43 2.20 -14.03 -1.25
CA PHE A 43 2.12 -13.19 -0.06
C PHE A 43 3.15 -12.04 -0.13
N ASN A 44 4.38 -12.34 -0.54
CA ASN A 44 5.41 -11.32 -0.75
C ASN A 44 5.05 -10.29 -1.82
N ASN A 45 4.36 -10.68 -2.89
CA ASN A 45 3.86 -9.72 -3.88
C ASN A 45 2.80 -8.79 -3.28
N VAL A 46 1.93 -9.30 -2.38
CA VAL A 46 0.96 -8.47 -1.66
C VAL A 46 1.69 -7.49 -0.74
N VAL A 47 2.67 -7.94 0.05
CA VAL A 47 3.49 -7.06 0.90
C VAL A 47 4.21 -6.00 0.05
N ASN A 48 4.82 -6.39 -1.06
CA ASN A 48 5.50 -5.48 -1.99
C ASN A 48 4.56 -4.38 -2.53
N SER A 49 3.28 -4.70 -2.72
CA SER A 49 2.28 -3.76 -3.22
C SER A 49 1.92 -2.65 -2.23
N LEU A 50 2.30 -2.75 -0.95
CA LEU A 50 1.92 -1.76 0.08
C LEU A 50 2.65 -0.42 -0.06
N ARG A 51 3.71 -0.37 -0.86
CA ARG A 51 4.53 0.83 -1.10
C ARG A 51 3.79 1.84 -1.96
N LEU A 52 4.16 3.11 -1.82
CA LEU A 52 3.68 4.15 -2.72
C LEU A 52 4.15 3.88 -4.15
N GLY A 53 3.23 3.97 -5.11
CA GLY A 53 3.55 4.00 -6.53
C GLY A 53 4.32 5.26 -6.93
N TRP A 54 4.91 5.25 -8.13
CA TRP A 54 5.68 6.39 -8.64
C TRP A 54 4.77 7.57 -8.92
N ASP A 55 3.73 7.31 -9.70
CA ASP A 55 2.76 8.34 -10.09
C ASP A 55 1.85 8.68 -8.90
N GLU A 56 1.55 7.72 -8.04
CA GLU A 56 0.92 8.01 -6.76
C GLU A 56 1.71 9.05 -5.95
N GLN A 57 2.99 8.81 -5.70
CA GLN A 57 3.80 9.71 -4.88
C GLN A 57 3.87 11.11 -5.50
N PHE A 58 4.05 11.20 -6.82
CA PHE A 58 4.14 12.49 -7.51
C PHE A 58 2.79 13.21 -7.57
N TYR A 59 1.80 12.63 -8.24
CA TYR A 59 0.57 13.33 -8.62
C TYR A 59 -0.49 13.34 -7.52
N VAL A 60 -0.41 12.45 -6.55
CA VAL A 60 -1.37 12.39 -5.43
C VAL A 60 -0.74 12.98 -4.18
N HIS A 61 0.39 12.45 -3.70
CA HIS A 61 0.96 12.90 -2.43
C HIS A 61 1.59 14.29 -2.54
N ASN A 62 2.54 14.48 -3.47
CA ASN A 62 3.30 15.73 -3.56
C ASN A 62 2.46 16.90 -4.12
N GLU A 63 1.69 16.65 -5.18
CA GLU A 63 0.91 17.67 -5.88
C GLU A 63 -0.38 18.05 -5.12
N VAL A 64 -0.99 17.08 -4.42
CA VAL A 64 -2.25 17.25 -3.70
C VAL A 64 -2.04 17.02 -2.20
N LEU A 65 -2.08 15.79 -1.72
CA LEU A 65 -2.35 15.47 -0.31
C LEU A 65 -1.51 16.22 0.71
N TYR A 66 -0.20 16.45 0.50
CA TYR A 66 0.59 17.19 1.50
C TYR A 66 0.11 18.62 1.74
N LYS A 67 -0.44 19.29 0.72
CA LYS A 67 -1.05 20.63 0.86
C LYS A 67 -2.39 20.56 1.59
N GLN A 68 -3.25 19.61 1.23
CA GLN A 68 -4.59 19.47 1.81
C GLN A 68 -4.53 18.99 3.27
N THR A 69 -3.58 18.11 3.58
CA THR A 69 -3.32 17.63 4.95
C THR A 69 -2.42 18.56 5.75
N GLN A 70 -1.95 19.66 5.14
CA GLN A 70 -1.14 20.70 5.78
C GLN A 70 0.20 20.19 6.34
N LEU A 71 0.68 19.03 5.86
CA LEU A 71 2.00 18.48 6.18
C LEU A 71 3.12 19.25 5.46
N ALA A 72 2.79 19.88 4.33
CA ALA A 72 3.64 20.82 3.62
C ALA A 72 2.77 21.86 2.91
N ALA A 73 3.43 22.88 2.34
CA ALA A 73 2.77 23.85 1.47
C ALA A 73 3.33 23.78 0.05
N LEU A 74 2.45 24.01 -0.93
CA LEU A 74 2.77 23.96 -2.35
C LEU A 74 2.97 25.38 -2.89
N THR A 75 4.15 25.69 -3.42
CA THR A 75 4.45 27.02 -3.97
C THR A 75 3.96 27.19 -5.41
N SER A 76 3.83 26.09 -6.14
CA SER A 76 3.32 26.01 -7.52
C SER A 76 2.95 24.58 -7.81
N GLU A 77 1.94 24.37 -8.64
CA GLU A 77 1.69 23.05 -9.21
C GLU A 77 2.82 22.68 -10.19
N ALA A 78 3.27 21.42 -10.18
CA ALA A 78 4.29 20.93 -11.11
C ALA A 78 3.61 20.39 -12.38
N TRP A 79 2.74 19.39 -12.20
CA TRP A 79 1.92 18.81 -13.26
C TRP A 79 0.57 18.38 -12.68
N SER A 80 -0.48 19.12 -13.01
CA SER A 80 -1.85 18.89 -12.52
C SER A 80 -2.51 17.68 -13.21
N ASN A 81 -1.98 16.47 -12.99
CA ASN A 81 -2.48 15.23 -13.59
C ASN A 81 -2.80 14.17 -12.53
N LEU A 82 -3.73 14.51 -11.65
CA LEU A 82 -4.21 13.63 -10.57
C LEU A 82 -4.68 12.27 -11.11
N SER A 83 -5.25 12.23 -12.31
CA SER A 83 -5.78 11.00 -12.91
C SER A 83 -4.74 9.89 -13.00
N ILE A 84 -3.51 10.18 -13.47
CA ILE A 84 -2.45 9.16 -13.58
C ILE A 84 -2.11 8.58 -12.20
N GLY A 85 -1.96 9.46 -11.20
CA GLY A 85 -1.68 9.01 -9.83
C GLY A 85 -2.81 8.15 -9.24
N THR A 86 -4.07 8.53 -9.50
CA THR A 86 -5.21 7.72 -9.04
C THR A 86 -5.34 6.38 -9.80
N GLU A 87 -4.99 6.34 -11.09
CA GLU A 87 -4.99 5.12 -11.89
C GLU A 87 -3.89 4.14 -11.44
N ASP A 88 -2.72 4.65 -11.02
CA ASP A 88 -1.64 3.86 -10.42
C ASP A 88 -2.10 3.20 -9.11
N ILE A 89 -2.73 3.97 -8.21
CA ILE A 89 -3.31 3.44 -6.96
C ILE A 89 -4.35 2.35 -7.28
N TRP A 90 -5.27 2.63 -8.19
CA TRP A 90 -6.35 1.72 -8.57
C TRP A 90 -5.79 0.42 -9.15
N SER A 91 -4.88 0.51 -10.11
CA SER A 91 -4.28 -0.65 -10.78
C SER A 91 -3.46 -1.51 -9.80
N ASN A 92 -2.63 -0.86 -8.98
CA ASN A 92 -1.86 -1.53 -7.94
C ASN A 92 -2.75 -2.30 -6.96
N TYR A 93 -3.89 -1.70 -6.57
CA TYR A 93 -4.86 -2.34 -5.69
C TYR A 93 -5.50 -3.59 -6.28
N TYR A 94 -6.06 -3.53 -7.49
CA TYR A 94 -6.75 -4.69 -8.06
C TYR A 94 -5.81 -5.83 -8.45
N ILE A 95 -4.55 -5.53 -8.78
CA ILE A 95 -3.51 -6.56 -8.95
C ILE A 95 -3.25 -7.28 -7.62
N ALA A 96 -3.08 -6.53 -6.53
CA ALA A 96 -2.87 -7.12 -5.21
C ALA A 96 -4.11 -7.90 -4.73
N LEU A 97 -5.32 -7.38 -4.97
CA LEU A 97 -6.56 -8.06 -4.61
C LEU A 97 -6.67 -9.42 -5.34
N ALA A 98 -6.31 -9.48 -6.62
CA ALA A 98 -6.29 -10.75 -7.35
C ALA A 98 -5.29 -11.76 -6.75
N HIS A 99 -4.12 -11.30 -6.30
CA HIS A 99 -3.18 -12.16 -5.57
C HIS A 99 -3.74 -12.62 -4.22
N ILE A 100 -4.44 -11.76 -3.49
CA ILE A 100 -5.10 -12.12 -2.23
C ILE A 100 -6.17 -13.19 -2.49
N ARG A 101 -7.03 -13.02 -3.50
CA ARG A 101 -8.05 -14.03 -3.86
C ARG A 101 -7.44 -15.37 -4.26
N ASP A 102 -6.31 -15.36 -4.96
CA ASP A 102 -5.58 -16.58 -5.31
C ASP A 102 -4.99 -17.26 -4.07
N ILE A 103 -4.45 -16.49 -3.12
CA ILE A 103 -3.97 -17.03 -1.84
C ILE A 103 -5.13 -17.64 -1.04
N GLU A 104 -6.26 -16.94 -0.90
CA GLU A 104 -7.45 -17.42 -0.19
C GLU A 104 -7.92 -18.76 -0.78
N LYS A 105 -8.09 -18.83 -2.10
CA LYS A 105 -8.47 -20.06 -2.80
C LYS A 105 -7.50 -21.21 -2.51
N ARG A 106 -6.19 -20.97 -2.54
CA ARG A 106 -5.19 -22.01 -2.27
C ARG A 106 -5.20 -22.48 -0.82
N LEU A 107 -5.44 -21.58 0.12
CA LEU A 107 -5.61 -21.95 1.53
C LEU A 107 -6.83 -22.84 1.71
N ASP A 108 -7.94 -22.54 1.02
CA ASP A 108 -9.14 -23.39 1.05
C ASP A 108 -8.88 -24.78 0.43
N GLU A 109 -8.11 -24.85 -0.66
CA GLU A 109 -7.70 -26.12 -1.28
C GLU A 109 -6.72 -26.94 -0.40
N MET A 110 -5.98 -26.27 0.48
CA MET A 110 -5.06 -26.88 1.45
C MET A 110 -5.74 -27.30 2.77
N GLU A 111 -7.00 -26.93 2.97
CA GLU A 111 -7.68 -27.12 4.25
C GLU A 111 -7.76 -28.60 4.61
N ASN A 112 -7.38 -28.91 5.85
CA ASN A 112 -7.52 -30.24 6.41
C ASN A 112 -8.76 -30.26 7.33
N PRO A 113 -9.83 -30.98 7.00
CA PRO A 113 -11.03 -31.04 7.84
C PRO A 113 -10.79 -31.59 9.25
N GLY A 114 -9.71 -32.36 9.46
CA GLY A 114 -9.30 -32.80 10.79
C GLY A 114 -8.59 -31.72 11.60
N HIS A 115 -8.02 -30.71 10.93
CA HIS A 115 -7.30 -29.59 11.52
C HIS A 115 -7.62 -28.25 10.84
N PRO A 116 -8.89 -27.79 10.88
CA PRO A 116 -9.33 -26.62 10.13
C PRO A 116 -8.65 -25.31 10.56
N ASP A 117 -8.15 -25.25 11.78
CA ASP A 117 -7.43 -24.10 12.35
C ASP A 117 -5.95 -24.05 11.95
N SER A 118 -5.39 -25.11 11.35
CA SER A 118 -3.95 -25.19 11.00
C SER A 118 -3.49 -24.12 10.00
N LEU A 119 -4.41 -23.46 9.30
CA LEU A 119 -4.12 -22.40 8.34
C LEU A 119 -4.37 -20.98 8.88
N ASN A 120 -4.87 -20.85 10.12
CA ASN A 120 -5.35 -19.57 10.65
C ASN A 120 -4.27 -18.49 10.71
N ASN A 121 -3.02 -18.85 10.99
CA ASN A 121 -1.91 -17.88 11.02
C ASN A 121 -1.76 -17.18 9.67
N VAL A 122 -1.70 -17.93 8.58
CA VAL A 122 -1.54 -17.37 7.23
C VAL A 122 -2.82 -16.67 6.76
N ARG A 123 -4.00 -17.23 7.06
CA ARG A 123 -5.29 -16.55 6.80
C ARG A 123 -5.36 -15.19 7.49
N GLY A 124 -4.94 -15.11 8.76
CA GLY A 124 -4.93 -13.88 9.54
C GLY A 124 -3.99 -12.83 8.92
N MET A 125 -2.76 -13.22 8.58
CA MET A 125 -1.79 -12.33 7.91
C MET A 125 -2.37 -11.76 6.60
N VAL A 126 -3.01 -12.60 5.77
CA VAL A 126 -3.62 -12.18 4.49
C VAL A 126 -4.79 -11.22 4.71
N LYS A 127 -5.66 -11.49 5.69
CA LYS A 127 -6.78 -10.62 6.07
C LYS A 127 -6.32 -9.25 6.55
N ILE A 128 -5.24 -9.19 7.33
CA ILE A 128 -4.65 -7.93 7.80
C ILE A 128 -4.11 -7.10 6.63
N LEU A 129 -3.42 -7.74 5.68
CA LEU A 129 -2.93 -7.08 4.46
C LEU A 129 -4.08 -6.59 3.57
N LEU A 130 -5.13 -7.41 3.40
CA LEU A 130 -6.34 -7.03 2.69
C LEU A 130 -6.96 -5.78 3.33
N ALA A 131 -7.16 -5.80 4.66
CA ALA A 131 -7.77 -4.69 5.37
C ALA A 131 -6.95 -3.41 5.24
N TYR A 132 -5.66 -3.44 5.55
CA TYR A 132 -4.80 -2.25 5.43
C TYR A 132 -4.85 -1.65 4.03
N LYS A 133 -4.72 -2.50 3.00
CA LYS A 133 -4.69 -2.02 1.62
C LYS A 133 -6.05 -1.49 1.18
N THR A 134 -7.14 -2.17 1.52
CA THR A 134 -8.49 -1.76 1.12
C THR A 134 -8.91 -0.48 1.82
N PHE A 135 -8.66 -0.33 3.13
CA PHE A 135 -8.97 0.92 3.85
C PHE A 135 -8.35 2.13 3.17
N ARG A 136 -7.07 2.06 2.83
CA ARG A 136 -6.33 3.13 2.14
C ARG A 136 -6.97 3.52 0.81
N VAL A 137 -7.50 2.56 0.05
CA VAL A 137 -8.11 2.83 -1.26
C VAL A 137 -9.54 3.32 -1.10
N THR A 138 -10.39 2.66 -0.32
CA THR A 138 -11.76 3.15 -0.13
C THR A 138 -11.76 4.54 0.51
N ASP A 139 -10.79 4.87 1.38
CA ASP A 139 -10.65 6.20 1.96
C ASP A 139 -10.41 7.33 0.93
N LEU A 140 -9.90 6.99 -0.25
CA LEU A 140 -9.67 7.91 -1.36
C LEU A 140 -10.81 7.91 -2.38
N PHE A 141 -11.41 6.73 -2.65
CA PHE A 141 -12.35 6.55 -3.76
C PHE A 141 -13.82 6.39 -3.32
N GLY A 142 -14.09 6.12 -2.04
CA GLY A 142 -15.40 5.76 -1.53
C GLY A 142 -15.79 4.34 -1.92
N ASP A 143 -17.02 4.18 -2.42
CA ASP A 143 -17.55 2.92 -2.93
C ASP A 143 -16.66 2.35 -4.03
N MET A 144 -16.42 1.04 -4.00
CA MET A 144 -15.52 0.38 -4.95
C MET A 144 -15.86 -1.09 -5.12
N PRO A 145 -15.52 -1.72 -6.26
CA PRO A 145 -15.60 -3.17 -6.40
C PRO A 145 -14.73 -3.91 -5.38
N PHE A 146 -15.35 -4.74 -4.54
CA PHE A 146 -14.61 -5.41 -3.46
C PHE A 146 -14.96 -6.90 -3.32
N PHE A 147 -16.22 -7.22 -3.00
CA PHE A 147 -16.64 -8.59 -2.71
C PHE A 147 -16.61 -9.47 -3.97
N GLY A 148 -16.96 -8.90 -5.13
CA GLY A 148 -16.91 -9.59 -6.42
C GLY A 148 -15.59 -9.42 -7.18
N ALA A 149 -14.67 -8.59 -6.69
CA ALA A 149 -13.48 -8.18 -7.43
C ALA A 149 -12.25 -9.06 -7.16
N GLY A 150 -11.27 -8.98 -8.06
CA GLY A 150 -10.05 -9.81 -8.01
C GLY A 150 -10.23 -11.26 -8.47
N ARG A 151 -11.40 -11.61 -9.02
CA ARG A 151 -11.79 -12.99 -9.36
C ARG A 151 -11.89 -13.24 -10.86
N GLY A 152 -11.39 -12.34 -11.70
CA GLY A 152 -11.53 -12.43 -13.17
C GLY A 152 -10.91 -13.70 -13.77
N TYR A 153 -9.93 -14.32 -13.10
CA TYR A 153 -9.35 -15.61 -13.52
C TYR A 153 -10.27 -16.81 -13.27
N GLU A 154 -11.35 -16.65 -12.50
CA GLU A 154 -12.30 -17.72 -12.21
C GLU A 154 -13.37 -17.90 -13.30
N GLY A 155 -13.65 -16.86 -14.10
CA GLY A 155 -14.69 -16.91 -15.12
C GLY A 155 -15.07 -15.53 -15.68
N VAL A 156 -15.70 -15.53 -16.85
CA VAL A 156 -16.13 -14.30 -17.56
C VAL A 156 -17.19 -13.52 -16.78
N GLU A 157 -17.96 -14.20 -15.92
CA GLU A 157 -18.95 -13.62 -15.03
C GLU A 157 -18.35 -12.71 -13.94
N TYR A 158 -17.05 -12.85 -13.65
CA TYR A 158 -16.35 -12.04 -12.64
C TYR A 158 -15.59 -10.84 -13.24
N LEU A 159 -15.68 -10.60 -14.55
CA LEU A 159 -14.98 -9.49 -15.22
C LEU A 159 -15.58 -8.11 -14.95
N HIS A 160 -16.83 -8.06 -14.48
CA HIS A 160 -17.56 -6.81 -14.22
C HIS A 160 -18.15 -6.81 -12.80
N PRO A 161 -17.29 -6.75 -11.76
CA PRO A 161 -17.77 -6.70 -10.38
C PRO A 161 -18.55 -5.40 -10.15
N LYS A 162 -19.64 -5.50 -9.37
CA LYS A 162 -20.39 -4.33 -8.90
C LYS A 162 -19.54 -3.52 -7.92
N TYR A 163 -19.90 -2.26 -7.75
CA TYR A 163 -19.39 -1.44 -6.66
C TYR A 163 -20.09 -1.86 -5.36
N ASP A 164 -19.30 -2.04 -4.30
CA ASP A 164 -19.78 -2.28 -2.95
C ASP A 164 -19.65 -0.98 -2.16
N SER A 165 -20.55 -0.76 -1.20
CA SER A 165 -20.54 0.48 -0.43
C SER A 165 -19.31 0.56 0.47
N GLN A 166 -18.77 1.76 0.69
CA GLN A 166 -17.68 1.97 1.64
C GLN A 166 -18.05 1.45 3.03
N GLU A 167 -19.30 1.61 3.46
CA GLU A 167 -19.82 1.12 4.74
C GLU A 167 -19.71 -0.40 4.87
N ASP A 168 -20.24 -1.15 3.89
CA ASP A 168 -20.19 -2.63 3.91
C ASP A 168 -18.74 -3.15 3.90
N ILE A 169 -17.87 -2.47 3.13
CA ILE A 169 -16.44 -2.78 3.10
C ILE A 169 -15.82 -2.56 4.47
N TYR A 170 -16.08 -1.41 5.12
CA TYR A 170 -15.55 -1.09 6.43
C TYR A 170 -15.97 -2.12 7.50
N LEU A 171 -17.26 -2.45 7.56
CA LEU A 171 -17.79 -3.43 8.51
C LEU A 171 -17.12 -4.78 8.33
N PHE A 172 -17.04 -5.26 7.08
CA PHE A 172 -16.37 -6.52 6.77
C PHE A 172 -14.89 -6.52 7.19
N LEU A 173 -14.14 -5.47 6.85
CA LEU A 173 -12.71 -5.42 7.16
C LEU A 173 -12.44 -5.34 8.67
N LEU A 174 -13.29 -4.66 9.44
CA LEU A 174 -13.17 -4.60 10.90
C LEU A 174 -13.42 -5.98 11.54
N ASP A 175 -14.39 -6.73 11.04
CA ASP A 175 -14.65 -8.11 11.47
C ASP A 175 -13.50 -9.05 11.09
N GLU A 176 -12.94 -8.91 9.89
CA GLU A 176 -11.80 -9.71 9.44
C GLU A 176 -10.53 -9.43 10.24
N LEU A 177 -10.29 -8.17 10.61
CA LEU A 177 -9.19 -7.79 11.51
C LEU A 177 -9.38 -8.37 12.91
N LYS A 178 -10.61 -8.34 13.44
CA LYS A 178 -10.93 -8.97 14.73
C LYS A 178 -10.67 -10.46 14.68
N TRP A 179 -11.20 -11.13 13.65
CA TRP A 179 -10.98 -12.56 13.45
C TRP A 179 -9.48 -12.88 13.38
N ALA A 180 -8.69 -12.09 12.64
CA ALA A 180 -7.25 -12.28 12.54
C ALA A 180 -6.55 -12.14 13.90
N ALA A 181 -6.88 -11.11 14.69
CA ALA A 181 -6.32 -10.91 16.01
C ALA A 181 -6.66 -12.05 16.99
N GLU A 182 -7.84 -12.65 16.87
CA GLU A 182 -8.31 -13.75 17.74
C GLU A 182 -7.79 -15.13 17.30
N ASN A 183 -7.49 -15.33 16.01
CA ASN A 183 -7.20 -16.66 15.45
C ASN A 183 -5.74 -16.88 15.05
N ILE A 184 -4.92 -15.83 14.97
CA ILE A 184 -3.46 -16.00 14.89
C ILE A 184 -2.98 -16.54 16.24
N SER A 185 -2.27 -17.66 16.21
CA SER A 185 -1.71 -18.32 17.38
C SER A 185 -0.18 -18.21 17.39
N LEU A 186 0.37 -17.94 18.58
CA LEU A 186 1.82 -17.97 18.84
C LEU A 186 2.34 -19.40 19.08
N GLU A 187 1.44 -20.37 19.24
CA GLU A 187 1.78 -21.77 19.44
C GLU A 187 2.17 -22.45 18.11
N THR A 188 2.95 -23.52 18.19
CA THR A 188 3.36 -24.29 17.01
C THR A 188 2.30 -25.29 16.53
N VAL A 189 1.39 -25.67 17.43
CA VAL A 189 0.34 -26.67 17.18
C VAL A 189 -1.01 -26.03 17.44
N SER A 190 -1.95 -26.31 16.55
CA SER A 190 -3.31 -25.81 16.59
C SER A 190 -4.14 -26.50 17.68
N THR A 191 -5.28 -25.92 18.03
CA THR A 191 -6.16 -26.45 19.08
C THR A 191 -6.72 -27.83 18.74
N THR A 192 -6.79 -28.15 17.46
CA THR A 192 -7.21 -29.47 16.95
C THR A 192 -6.05 -30.45 16.79
N GLY A 193 -4.81 -30.06 17.10
CA GLY A 193 -3.63 -30.93 17.10
C GLY A 193 -2.82 -30.93 15.79
N GLY A 194 -3.15 -30.08 14.81
CA GLY A 194 -2.39 -29.94 13.57
C GLY A 194 -1.24 -28.95 13.72
N THR A 195 -0.12 -29.14 13.01
CA THR A 195 0.94 -28.12 12.96
C THR A 195 0.45 -26.92 12.15
N PHE A 196 0.65 -25.70 12.63
CA PHE A 196 0.33 -24.51 11.85
C PHE A 196 1.16 -24.44 10.58
N TYR A 197 0.50 -24.17 9.44
CA TYR A 197 1.19 -23.83 8.21
C TYR A 197 1.92 -22.50 8.38
N SER A 198 3.19 -22.46 7.95
CA SER A 198 4.06 -21.30 8.14
C SER A 198 4.63 -20.81 6.81
N ILE A 199 4.59 -19.49 6.65
CA ILE A 199 5.26 -18.76 5.57
C ILE A 199 6.33 -17.79 6.12
N ALA A 200 6.85 -18.03 7.34
CA ALA A 200 7.74 -17.09 8.03
C ALA A 200 8.95 -16.64 7.17
N TYR A 201 9.52 -17.53 6.37
CA TYR A 201 10.63 -17.19 5.45
C TYR A 201 10.23 -16.19 4.36
N TYR A 202 8.94 -16.11 4.04
CA TYR A 202 8.37 -15.18 3.06
C TYR A 202 7.71 -13.97 3.73
N ASP A 203 7.67 -13.88 5.06
CA ASP A 203 7.16 -12.70 5.74
C ASP A 203 8.24 -11.64 5.84
N ASN A 204 8.35 -10.81 4.81
CA ASN A 204 9.31 -9.71 4.79
C ASN A 204 8.84 -8.47 5.56
N LEU A 205 7.65 -8.47 6.16
CA LEU A 205 7.13 -7.34 6.93
C LEU A 205 7.52 -7.46 8.41
N PHE A 206 7.31 -8.63 9.01
CA PHE A 206 7.59 -8.87 10.42
C PHE A 206 8.54 -10.05 10.69
N ASP A 207 9.21 -10.58 9.66
CA ASP A 207 10.19 -11.67 9.78
C ASP A 207 9.61 -12.92 10.49
N GLY A 208 8.30 -13.17 10.31
CA GLY A 208 7.57 -14.27 10.95
C GLY A 208 7.11 -14.00 12.38
N ASN A 209 7.25 -12.77 12.88
CA ASN A 209 6.77 -12.39 14.21
C ASN A 209 5.24 -12.25 14.24
N LEU A 210 4.56 -13.32 14.65
CA LEU A 210 3.10 -13.38 14.71
C LEU A 210 2.50 -12.44 15.76
N LEU A 211 3.23 -12.08 16.83
CA LEU A 211 2.74 -11.09 17.79
C LEU A 211 2.64 -9.70 17.14
N MET A 212 3.57 -9.33 16.28
CA MET A 212 3.49 -8.08 15.51
C MET A 212 2.29 -8.07 14.56
N TRP A 213 1.92 -9.21 13.97
CA TRP A 213 0.69 -9.33 13.18
C TRP A 213 -0.57 -9.09 14.03
N ILE A 214 -0.66 -9.70 15.21
CA ILE A 214 -1.79 -9.48 16.13
C ILE A 214 -1.86 -8.01 16.57
N LYS A 215 -0.72 -7.42 16.95
CA LYS A 215 -0.60 -6.00 17.32
C LYS A 215 -1.04 -5.08 16.18
N PHE A 216 -0.60 -5.38 14.96
CA PHE A 216 -0.97 -4.60 13.78
C PHE A 216 -2.48 -4.69 13.51
N ALA A 217 -3.08 -5.88 13.64
CA ALA A 217 -4.51 -6.07 13.47
C ALA A 217 -5.33 -5.20 14.44
N ASN A 218 -5.05 -5.27 15.73
CA ASN A 218 -5.76 -4.47 16.75
C ASN A 218 -5.51 -2.97 16.59
N SER A 219 -4.31 -2.56 16.18
CA SER A 219 -4.01 -1.15 15.93
C SER A 219 -4.76 -0.60 14.72
N LEU A 220 -4.92 -1.40 13.66
CA LEU A 220 -5.77 -1.04 12.54
C LEU A 220 -7.24 -0.96 12.97
N ARG A 221 -7.73 -1.87 13.81
CA ARG A 221 -9.08 -1.79 14.39
C ARG A 221 -9.29 -0.47 15.13
N LEU A 222 -8.36 -0.06 16.00
CA LEU A 222 -8.43 1.21 16.70
C LEU A 222 -8.42 2.41 15.74
N ARG A 223 -7.47 2.45 14.79
CA ARG A 223 -7.36 3.54 13.80
C ARG A 223 -8.67 3.72 13.03
N HIS A 224 -9.27 2.62 12.56
CA HIS A 224 -10.48 2.69 11.74
C HIS A 224 -11.76 2.83 12.57
N ALA A 225 -11.79 2.39 13.83
CA ALA A 225 -12.84 2.76 14.77
C ALA A 225 -12.87 4.28 14.98
N MET A 226 -11.71 4.93 15.16
CA MET A 226 -11.63 6.39 15.25
C MET A 226 -12.06 7.09 13.95
N ARG A 227 -11.69 6.53 12.79
CA ARG A 227 -12.10 7.04 11.47
C ARG A 227 -13.61 7.08 11.30
N ILE A 228 -14.33 6.07 11.79
CA ILE A 228 -15.79 5.97 11.67
C ILE A 228 -16.55 6.56 12.87
N ALA A 229 -15.87 7.08 13.90
CA ALA A 229 -16.50 7.42 15.18
C ALA A 229 -17.63 8.46 15.09
N GLU A 230 -17.61 9.35 14.10
CA GLU A 230 -18.72 10.29 13.88
C GLU A 230 -19.91 9.66 13.13
N LYS A 231 -19.63 8.68 12.26
CA LYS A 231 -20.62 8.05 11.38
C LYS A 231 -21.29 6.84 12.05
N GLU A 232 -20.49 6.03 12.74
CA GLU A 232 -20.84 4.79 13.44
C GLU A 232 -20.35 4.83 14.91
N PRO A 233 -20.86 5.75 15.75
CA PRO A 233 -20.34 5.99 17.09
C PRO A 233 -20.46 4.76 18.02
N GLU A 234 -21.54 3.98 17.91
CA GLU A 234 -21.77 2.81 18.76
C GLU A 234 -20.78 1.68 18.44
N LEU A 235 -20.54 1.41 17.15
CA LEU A 235 -19.57 0.42 16.71
C LEU A 235 -18.14 0.84 17.08
N ALA A 236 -17.79 2.11 16.82
CA ALA A 236 -16.48 2.65 17.19
C ALA A 236 -16.22 2.50 18.69
N ALA A 237 -17.18 2.91 19.53
CA ALA A 237 -17.08 2.78 20.98
C ALA A 237 -16.94 1.31 21.42
N THR A 238 -17.68 0.39 20.79
CA THR A 238 -17.58 -1.05 21.08
C THR A 238 -16.18 -1.58 20.79
N ILE A 239 -15.61 -1.28 19.62
CA ILE A 239 -14.27 -1.73 19.24
C ILE A 239 -13.20 -1.16 20.18
N ILE A 240 -13.27 0.14 20.47
CA ILE A 240 -12.30 0.82 21.35
C ILE A 240 -12.36 0.22 22.76
N THR A 241 -13.57 0.04 23.29
CA THR A 241 -13.78 -0.54 24.62
C THR A 241 -13.27 -1.98 24.68
N GLU A 242 -13.58 -2.79 23.67
CA GLU A 242 -13.10 -4.17 23.58
C GLU A 242 -11.57 -4.25 23.62
N ILE A 243 -10.88 -3.38 22.89
CA ILE A 243 -9.42 -3.38 22.82
C ILE A 243 -8.79 -2.88 24.14
N ILE A 244 -9.31 -1.80 24.71
CA ILE A 244 -8.75 -1.18 25.92
C ILE A 244 -9.07 -2.01 27.17
N GLU A 245 -10.32 -2.44 27.37
CA GLU A 245 -10.73 -3.12 28.61
C GLU A 245 -10.19 -4.55 28.70
N ASN A 246 -9.95 -5.22 27.56
CA ASN A 246 -9.34 -6.55 27.53
C ASN A 246 -7.82 -6.51 27.37
N ASP A 247 -7.20 -5.33 27.37
CA ASP A 247 -5.75 -5.14 27.22
C ASP A 247 -5.20 -5.89 25.99
N LEU A 248 -5.92 -5.78 24.86
CA LEU A 248 -5.52 -6.47 23.64
C LEU A 248 -4.23 -5.84 23.09
N PRO A 249 -3.28 -6.66 22.62
CA PRO A 249 -1.98 -6.16 22.20
C PRO A 249 -2.14 -5.26 20.97
N VAL A 250 -1.55 -4.07 21.04
CA VAL A 250 -1.45 -3.07 19.97
C VAL A 250 0.01 -2.73 19.72
N ILE A 251 0.30 -1.98 18.66
CA ILE A 251 1.64 -1.43 18.41
C ILE A 251 1.92 -0.39 19.51
N GLU A 252 3.04 -0.56 20.21
CA GLU A 252 3.43 0.24 21.36
C GLU A 252 4.52 1.26 21.02
N PRO A 253 4.74 2.30 21.84
CA PRO A 253 5.83 3.25 21.63
C PRO A 253 7.18 2.56 21.46
N GLY A 254 7.86 2.82 20.34
CA GLY A 254 9.13 2.19 19.95
C GLY A 254 8.97 0.93 19.08
N GLU A 255 7.75 0.51 18.80
CA GLU A 255 7.41 -0.46 17.77
C GLU A 255 6.86 0.26 16.53
N ASP A 256 7.28 -0.16 15.35
CA ASP A 256 6.82 0.42 14.09
C ASP A 256 6.50 -0.68 13.08
N VAL A 257 5.46 -0.43 12.28
CA VAL A 257 5.16 -1.19 11.07
C VAL A 257 5.74 -0.41 9.90
N VAL A 258 6.87 -0.91 9.40
CA VAL A 258 7.66 -0.26 8.37
C VAL A 258 8.15 -1.25 7.34
N MET A 259 8.31 -0.79 6.11
CA MET A 259 9.01 -1.54 5.07
C MET A 259 10.38 -0.90 4.85
N LEU A 260 11.44 -1.60 5.25
CA LEU A 260 12.81 -1.14 5.05
C LEU A 260 13.31 -1.58 3.66
N PRO A 261 13.65 -0.65 2.74
CA PRO A 261 14.12 -0.99 1.39
C PRO A 261 15.31 -1.95 1.40
N SER A 262 16.32 -1.66 2.22
CA SER A 262 17.53 -2.46 2.38
C SER A 262 17.27 -3.90 2.84
N LYS A 263 16.22 -4.15 3.64
CA LYS A 263 15.84 -5.50 4.07
C LYS A 263 15.04 -6.26 3.01
N GLN A 264 14.31 -5.55 2.17
CA GLN A 264 13.35 -6.13 1.23
C GLN A 264 13.84 -6.12 -0.23
N SER A 265 15.11 -5.78 -0.47
CA SER A 265 15.77 -5.80 -1.79
C SER A 265 15.11 -4.88 -2.83
N TRP A 266 14.77 -3.66 -2.42
CA TRP A 266 14.30 -2.60 -3.31
C TRP A 266 14.87 -1.24 -2.91
N LEU A 267 14.65 -0.23 -3.73
CA LEU A 267 15.11 1.14 -3.51
C LEU A 267 13.91 2.10 -3.56
N ARG A 268 13.93 3.14 -2.73
CA ARG A 268 12.90 4.18 -2.67
C ARG A 268 13.03 5.24 -3.77
N GLU A 269 13.31 4.77 -4.99
CA GLU A 269 13.59 5.63 -6.16
C GLU A 269 12.38 6.50 -6.54
N SER A 270 11.16 6.04 -6.28
CA SER A 270 9.92 6.78 -6.53
C SER A 270 9.86 8.06 -5.69
N THR A 271 10.19 8.00 -4.40
CA THR A 271 10.25 9.18 -3.53
C THR A 271 11.36 10.12 -3.98
N ASN A 272 12.58 9.62 -4.20
CA ASN A 272 13.67 10.47 -4.69
C ASN A 272 13.28 11.17 -6.00
N TRP A 273 12.85 10.41 -7.01
CA TRP A 273 12.40 10.95 -8.29
C TRP A 273 11.28 11.98 -8.11
N SER A 274 10.24 11.64 -7.33
CA SER A 274 9.07 12.50 -7.23
C SER A 274 9.36 13.85 -6.60
N PHE A 275 10.10 13.90 -5.48
CA PHE A 275 10.46 15.17 -4.84
C PHE A 275 11.52 15.93 -5.63
N ARG A 276 12.38 15.20 -6.35
CA ARG A 276 13.32 15.81 -7.28
C ARG A 276 12.61 16.45 -8.44
N GLU A 277 11.60 15.84 -9.04
CA GLU A 277 10.85 16.44 -10.15
C GLU A 277 9.83 17.48 -9.64
N HIS A 278 9.22 17.24 -8.47
CA HIS A 278 8.22 18.08 -7.81
C HIS A 278 8.87 19.02 -6.76
N LYS A 279 9.65 19.98 -7.25
CA LYS A 279 10.50 20.89 -6.46
C LYS A 279 9.74 22.02 -5.74
N HIS A 280 8.42 21.91 -5.61
CA HIS A 280 7.56 23.01 -5.17
C HIS A 280 7.01 22.86 -3.76
N LEU A 281 7.38 21.80 -3.04
CA LEU A 281 6.99 21.61 -1.65
C LEU A 281 7.90 22.38 -0.68
N ARG A 282 7.31 23.04 0.32
CA ARG A 282 7.99 23.78 1.38
C ARG A 282 7.39 23.46 2.74
N MET A 283 8.14 23.77 3.80
CA MET A 283 7.59 23.88 5.14
C MET A 283 6.44 24.89 5.12
N GLY A 284 5.21 24.43 5.40
CA GLY A 284 4.03 25.28 5.45
C GLY A 284 3.91 26.01 6.79
N SER A 285 3.23 27.15 6.81
CA SER A 285 2.97 27.90 8.05
C SER A 285 2.23 27.06 9.09
N THR A 286 1.27 26.22 8.66
CA THR A 286 0.49 25.39 9.58
C THR A 286 1.34 24.33 10.29
N ILE A 287 2.21 23.61 9.56
CA ILE A 287 3.08 22.61 10.20
C ILE A 287 4.18 23.28 11.04
N TRP A 288 4.62 24.48 10.64
CA TRP A 288 5.56 25.29 11.42
C TRP A 288 4.97 25.69 12.78
N ASP A 289 3.70 26.12 12.83
CA ASP A 289 3.01 26.44 14.08
C ASP A 289 2.89 25.24 15.04
N GLN A 290 2.97 24.01 14.52
CA GLN A 290 3.01 22.78 15.34
C GLN A 290 4.40 22.45 15.87
N MET A 291 5.45 23.10 15.36
CA MET A 291 6.85 22.77 15.66
C MET A 291 7.64 23.91 16.31
N SER A 292 7.15 25.15 16.20
CA SER A 292 7.80 26.34 16.71
C SER A 292 6.85 27.23 17.51
N GLU A 293 7.34 27.82 18.59
CA GLU A 293 6.58 28.71 19.46
C GLU A 293 6.39 30.12 18.83
N ASN A 294 7.23 30.47 17.85
CA ASN A 294 7.24 31.76 17.18
C ASN A 294 7.91 31.69 15.79
N ASP A 295 7.82 32.78 15.03
CA ASP A 295 8.40 32.92 13.69
C ASP A 295 9.85 33.41 13.67
N SER A 296 10.61 33.20 14.75
CA SER A 296 12.03 33.56 14.77
C SER A 296 12.81 32.72 13.74
N THR A 297 13.39 33.39 12.76
CA THR A 297 14.04 32.73 11.62
C THR A 297 15.38 32.08 11.96
N ASN A 298 15.95 32.36 13.13
CA ASN A 298 17.21 31.75 13.58
C ASN A 298 17.01 30.36 14.23
N GLY A 299 15.76 29.87 14.32
CA GLY A 299 15.44 28.56 14.89
C GLY A 299 15.30 28.52 16.41
N THR A 300 15.41 29.66 17.10
CA THR A 300 15.28 29.69 18.58
C THR A 300 13.88 29.35 19.09
N GLY A 301 12.86 29.43 18.23
CA GLY A 301 11.49 29.08 18.59
C GLY A 301 11.15 27.60 18.46
N ILE A 302 12.03 26.78 17.85
CA ILE A 302 11.75 25.36 17.58
C ILE A 302 11.69 24.59 18.90
N PHE A 303 10.51 24.10 19.27
CA PHE A 303 10.32 23.18 20.40
C PHE A 303 10.20 21.73 19.96
N ASP A 304 9.80 21.47 18.71
CA ASP A 304 9.72 20.13 18.14
C ASP A 304 10.98 19.79 17.34
N PRO A 305 11.83 18.86 17.80
CA PRO A 305 13.07 18.51 17.12
C PRO A 305 12.86 17.88 15.74
N ARG A 306 11.64 17.41 15.41
CA ARG A 306 11.32 16.86 14.09
C ARG A 306 11.42 17.90 12.98
N ALA A 307 11.37 19.21 13.30
CA ALA A 307 11.62 20.27 12.33
C ALA A 307 12.99 20.11 11.63
N PHE A 308 14.02 19.70 12.37
CA PHE A 308 15.37 19.48 11.84
C PHE A 308 15.49 18.22 10.97
N LEU A 309 14.56 17.28 11.12
CA LEU A 309 14.51 16.04 10.33
C LEU A 309 13.73 16.24 9.03
N PHE A 310 12.58 16.91 9.10
CA PHE A 310 11.70 17.07 7.94
C PHE A 310 12.07 18.24 7.04
N PHE A 311 12.72 19.27 7.57
CA PHE A 311 12.96 20.51 6.85
C PHE A 311 14.43 20.96 6.96
N GLU A 312 14.81 21.87 6.06
CA GLU A 312 16.10 22.58 6.09
C GLU A 312 15.85 24.09 6.22
N THR A 313 16.89 24.81 6.63
CA THR A 313 16.89 26.27 6.48
C THR A 313 16.82 26.67 5.00
N ASN A 314 16.41 27.89 4.72
CA ASN A 314 16.46 28.50 3.39
C ASN A 314 17.93 28.81 2.98
N ASN A 315 18.14 29.54 1.89
CA ASN A 315 19.48 29.93 1.40
C ASN A 315 20.25 30.89 2.32
N ASP A 316 19.55 31.65 3.17
CA ASP A 316 20.12 32.60 4.14
C ASP A 316 20.31 31.97 5.53
N ASN A 317 20.26 30.64 5.64
CA ASN A 317 20.31 29.87 6.89
C ASN A 317 19.18 30.24 7.87
N GLN A 318 18.01 30.56 7.33
CA GLN A 318 16.82 30.94 8.09
C GLN A 318 15.71 29.90 7.99
N TRP A 319 14.96 29.72 9.07
CA TRP A 319 13.71 28.97 9.11
C TRP A 319 12.57 29.89 8.68
N VAL A 320 12.06 29.68 7.46
CA VAL A 320 11.03 30.55 6.88
C VAL A 320 9.95 29.68 6.28
N ALA A 321 8.78 29.66 6.92
CA ALA A 321 7.63 28.91 6.43
C ALA A 321 7.00 29.60 5.22
N TYR A 322 6.53 28.81 4.26
CA TYR A 322 5.67 29.29 3.18
C TYR A 322 4.22 29.36 3.67
N PRO A 323 3.46 30.44 3.39
CA PRO A 323 2.06 30.52 3.82
C PRO A 323 1.23 29.36 3.26
N GLN A 324 0.45 28.67 4.11
CA GLN A 324 -0.43 27.58 3.65
C GLN A 324 -1.50 28.08 2.67
N ALA A 325 -1.94 29.33 2.85
CA ALA A 325 -2.89 30.02 1.98
C ALA A 325 -2.19 31.27 1.37
N PRO A 326 -1.34 31.09 0.34
CA PRO A 326 -0.62 32.20 -0.28
C PRO A 326 -1.59 33.11 -1.04
N ASN A 327 -1.26 34.40 -1.08
CA ASN A 327 -1.96 35.39 -1.93
C ASN A 327 -1.07 35.81 -3.11
N ALA A 328 -1.62 36.64 -4.02
CA ALA A 328 -0.94 37.09 -5.22
C ALA A 328 0.38 37.86 -4.99
N ASN A 329 0.63 38.37 -3.78
CA ASN A 329 1.86 39.06 -3.43
C ASN A 329 2.90 38.15 -2.76
N THR A 330 2.60 36.86 -2.58
CA THR A 330 3.53 35.90 -1.96
C THR A 330 4.72 35.69 -2.89
N PRO A 331 5.96 36.01 -2.48
CA PRO A 331 7.12 35.82 -3.33
C PRO A 331 7.26 34.36 -3.78
N PRO A 332 7.57 34.10 -5.06
CA PRO A 332 7.84 32.75 -5.54
C PRO A 332 9.11 32.21 -4.89
N SER A 333 9.13 30.90 -4.63
CA SER A 333 10.31 30.17 -4.16
C SER A 333 10.91 29.35 -5.30
N GLY A 334 12.23 29.26 -5.37
CA GLY A 334 12.90 28.44 -6.38
C GLY A 334 14.43 28.51 -6.29
N GLY A 335 15.08 28.63 -7.44
CA GLY A 335 16.53 28.85 -7.54
C GLY A 335 17.32 27.58 -7.81
N ILE A 336 18.35 27.68 -8.64
CA ILE A 336 19.30 26.59 -8.93
C ILE A 336 20.36 26.58 -7.82
N PRO A 337 20.75 25.42 -7.24
CA PRO A 337 20.45 24.06 -7.69
C PRO A 337 19.29 23.38 -6.98
N TYR A 338 18.53 24.05 -6.10
CA TYR A 338 17.32 23.44 -5.52
C TYR A 338 16.29 23.09 -6.59
N GLY A 339 16.19 23.92 -7.63
CA GLY A 339 15.46 23.70 -8.87
C GLY A 339 16.09 22.65 -9.79
N LEU A 340 17.19 22.00 -9.43
CA LEU A 340 17.91 20.94 -10.16
C LEU A 340 18.45 19.88 -9.16
N HIS A 341 19.51 19.16 -9.53
CA HIS A 341 20.16 18.17 -8.67
C HIS A 341 21.11 18.84 -7.67
N ARG A 342 20.88 18.59 -6.37
CA ARG A 342 21.75 19.02 -5.25
C ARG A 342 22.84 18.00 -4.88
N ASP A 343 22.95 16.88 -5.59
CA ASP A 343 23.83 15.75 -5.25
C ASP A 343 25.31 16.14 -5.11
N LEU A 344 25.80 17.08 -5.95
CA LEU A 344 27.21 17.50 -5.92
C LEU A 344 27.55 18.39 -4.72
N ASN A 345 26.60 19.21 -4.27
CA ASN A 345 26.75 20.06 -3.10
C ASN A 345 25.38 20.46 -2.54
N TYR A 346 24.87 19.65 -1.60
CA TYR A 346 23.53 19.80 -1.05
C TYR A 346 23.33 21.05 -0.19
N THR A 347 24.43 21.64 0.31
CA THR A 347 24.40 22.88 1.11
C THR A 347 24.00 24.11 0.28
N ILE A 348 24.21 24.08 -1.04
CA ILE A 348 23.85 25.19 -1.91
C ILE A 348 22.38 25.03 -2.32
N LYS A 349 21.52 25.98 -1.91
CA LYS A 349 20.09 25.95 -2.22
C LYS A 349 19.71 26.86 -3.40
N GLY A 350 20.60 27.77 -3.78
CA GLY A 350 20.33 28.77 -4.82
C GLY A 350 19.76 30.06 -4.24
N THR A 351 19.85 31.15 -4.99
CA THR A 351 19.53 32.51 -4.52
C THR A 351 18.05 32.73 -4.24
N ASP A 352 17.17 31.92 -4.83
CA ASP A 352 15.72 32.12 -4.76
C ASP A 352 15.05 31.11 -3.82
N CYS A 353 15.83 30.30 -3.09
CA CYS A 353 15.33 29.34 -2.11
C CYS A 353 15.09 30.06 -0.78
N ILE A 354 14.14 31.01 -0.79
CA ILE A 354 13.86 31.94 0.31
C ILE A 354 12.94 31.36 1.41
N TYR A 355 12.35 30.18 1.19
CA TYR A 355 11.56 29.44 2.18
C TYR A 355 12.22 28.10 2.49
N SER A 356 12.02 27.61 3.70
CA SER A 356 12.52 26.32 4.18
C SER A 356 11.98 25.16 3.33
N PRO A 357 12.85 24.42 2.62
CA PRO A 357 12.44 23.24 1.89
C PRO A 357 12.36 22.01 2.79
N LEU A 358 11.80 20.93 2.25
CA LEU A 358 11.99 19.60 2.85
C LEU A 358 13.46 19.20 2.87
N ASN A 359 13.81 18.40 3.88
CA ASN A 359 15.16 17.92 4.10
C ASN A 359 15.63 17.03 2.95
N TYR A 360 16.77 17.39 2.36
CA TYR A 360 17.31 16.72 1.20
C TYR A 360 17.64 15.24 1.47
N TYR A 361 18.17 14.94 2.66
CA TYR A 361 18.57 13.57 3.01
C TYR A 361 17.39 12.63 3.12
N LEU A 362 16.29 13.11 3.71
CA LEU A 362 15.06 12.33 3.84
C LEU A 362 14.50 11.92 2.46
N ILE A 363 14.66 12.80 1.48
CA ILE A 363 14.22 12.57 0.10
C ILE A 363 15.19 11.69 -0.67
N ARG A 364 16.51 11.87 -0.44
CA ARG A 364 17.56 11.27 -1.28
C ARG A 364 17.95 9.85 -0.88
N ASP A 365 17.76 9.50 0.38
CA ASP A 365 18.07 8.17 0.90
C ASP A 365 17.06 7.14 0.40
N GLU A 366 17.53 6.29 -0.51
CA GLU A 366 16.74 5.24 -1.16
C GLU A 366 16.81 3.89 -0.43
N ASN A 367 17.68 3.75 0.59
CA ASN A 367 18.01 2.46 1.19
C ASN A 367 17.47 2.33 2.62
N ASP A 368 17.66 3.37 3.44
CA ASP A 368 17.51 3.26 4.89
C ASP A 368 16.28 3.98 5.43
N ILE A 369 15.72 4.95 4.69
CA ILE A 369 14.43 5.56 5.05
C ILE A 369 13.29 4.56 4.76
N PRO A 370 12.53 4.13 5.79
CA PRO A 370 11.46 3.18 5.61
C PRO A 370 10.25 3.80 4.90
N GLU A 371 9.47 2.94 4.23
CA GLU A 371 8.06 3.23 3.98
C GLU A 371 7.27 2.97 5.28
N ILE A 372 6.64 4.01 5.81
CA ILE A 372 5.97 3.95 7.12
C ILE A 372 4.49 3.61 6.91
N ILE A 373 4.03 2.54 7.56
CA ILE A 373 2.63 2.07 7.53
C ILE A 373 1.88 2.52 8.79
N LEU A 374 2.50 2.29 9.95
CA LEU A 374 1.96 2.64 11.26
C LEU A 374 3.12 2.75 12.25
N THR A 375 3.08 3.75 13.12
CA THR A 375 4.03 3.95 14.22
C THR A 375 3.29 3.84 15.56
N GLY A 376 3.97 3.35 16.59
CA GLY A 376 3.45 3.25 17.96
C GLY A 376 3.63 4.48 18.83
#